data_AF-A0ABD5MX78-F1
#
_entry.id   AF-A0ABD5MX78-F1
#
_cell.length_a   1.000
_cell.length_b   1.000
_cell.length_c   1.000
_cell.angle_alpha   90.00
_cell.angle_beta   90.00
_cell.angle_gamma   90.00
#
_symmetry.space_group_name_H-M   'P 1'
#
loop_
_entity.id
_entity.type
_entity.pdbx_description
1 polymer ?
#
loop_
_entity_poly.entity_id
_entity_poly.type
_entity_poly.pdbx_seq_one_letter_code
_entity_poly.pdbx_strand_id
1 'polypeptide(L)' 'MLKITEFERKVYDFIKVKGELLVSNLPKMMWGAIPNLKNAGLVKTYKRPTTPWALKKKTFVQALEESNL' A
#
# COMPACT_ATOMS: atom_id res chain seq x y z
N MET A 1 13.89 12.71 -7.97
CA MET A 1 13.14 12.55 -6.70
C MET A 1 11.66 12.72 -7.01
N LEU A 2 10.87 11.64 -6.93
CA LEU A 2 9.41 11.76 -7.01
C LEU A 2 8.94 12.48 -5.76
N LYS A 3 8.48 13.73 -5.91
CA LYS A 3 7.89 14.50 -4.82
C LYS A 3 6.54 13.87 -4.48
N ILE A 4 6.49 13.13 -3.38
CA ILE A 4 5.23 12.74 -2.76
C ILE A 4 4.65 13.94 -2.01
N THR A 5 3.33 14.07 -2.04
CA THR A 5 2.60 15.10 -1.29
C THR A 5 2.56 14.76 0.21
N GLU A 6 2.24 15.75 1.05
CA GLU A 6 2.03 15.49 2.49
C GLU A 6 0.93 14.46 2.75
N PHE A 7 -0.11 14.45 1.91
CA PHE A 7 -1.17 13.46 2.00
C PHE A 7 -0.66 12.06 1.69
N GLU A 8 0.11 11.88 0.61
CA GLU A 8 0.73 10.60 0.26
C GLU A 8 1.71 10.13 1.34
N ARG A 9 2.47 11.04 1.95
CA ARG A 9 3.33 10.73 3.10
C ARG A 9 2.50 10.20 4.28
N LYS A 10 1.38 10.85 4.63
CA LYS A 10 0.47 10.35 5.68
C LYS A 10 -0.07 8.96 5.37
N VAL A 11 -0.42 8.70 4.11
CA VAL A 11 -0.90 7.37 3.67
C VAL A 11 0.22 6.34 3.78
N TYR A 12 1.44 6.67 3.36
CA TYR A 12 2.62 5.82 3.52
C TYR A 12 2.88 5.49 4.99
N ASP A 13 2.90 6.49 5.87
CA ASP A 13 3.12 6.30 7.31
C ASP A 13 2.03 5.42 7.93
N PHE A 14 0.77 5.61 7.53
CA PHE A 14 -0.34 4.76 7.96
C PHE A 14 -0.14 3.30 7.53
N ILE A 15 0.25 3.07 6.28
CA ILE A 15 0.53 1.72 5.77
C ILE A 15 1.73 1.13 6.50
N LYS A 16 2.79 1.91 6.71
CA LYS A 16 4.02 1.48 7.39
C LYS A 16 3.75 1.00 8.82
N VAL A 17 2.95 1.74 9.59
CA VAL A 17 2.56 1.38 10.96
C VAL A 17 1.71 0.10 11.00
N LYS A 18 0.85 -0.11 10.00
CA LYS A 18 -0.02 -1.30 9.91
C LYS A 18 0.65 -2.50 9.26
N GLY A 19 1.78 -2.31 8.58
CA GLY A 19 2.48 -3.34 7.82
C GLY A 19 1.75 -3.74 6.54
N GLU A 20 1.40 -5.01 6.41
CA GLU A 20 0.61 -5.52 5.29
C GLU A 20 -0.89 -5.40 5.59
N LEU A 21 -1.64 -4.80 4.68
CA LEU A 21 -3.10 -4.69 4.80
C LEU A 21 -3.83 -4.78 3.46
N LEU A 22 -5.10 -5.14 3.53
CA LEU A 22 -5.99 -5.15 2.38
C LEU A 22 -6.28 -3.71 1.93
N VAL A 23 -6.29 -3.47 0.61
CA VAL A 23 -6.69 -2.16 0.06
C VAL A 23 -8.10 -1.77 0.51
N SER A 24 -9.00 -2.75 0.64
CA SER A 24 -10.36 -2.52 1.16
C SER A 24 -10.42 -2.01 2.60
N ASN A 25 -9.36 -2.20 3.38
CA ASN A 25 -9.29 -1.74 4.78
C ASN A 25 -8.78 -0.29 4.87
N LEU A 26 -8.23 0.26 3.78
CA LEU A 26 -7.90 1.68 3.72
C LEU A 26 -9.17 2.50 3.50
N PRO A 27 -9.27 3.69 4.12
CA PRO A 27 -10.27 4.68 3.76
C PRO A 27 -10.24 4.95 2.25
N LYS A 28 -11.42 5.01 1.60
CA LYS A 28 -11.53 5.23 0.15
C LYS A 28 -10.77 6.46 -0.35
N MET A 29 -10.71 7.51 0.47
CA MET A 29 -9.96 8.75 0.14
C MET A 29 -8.44 8.51 0.01
N MET A 30 -7.89 7.50 0.69
CA MET A 30 -6.47 7.16 0.64
C MET A 30 -6.10 6.30 -0.58
N TRP A 31 -7.08 5.72 -1.29
CA TRP A 31 -6.80 4.81 -2.40
C TRP A 31 -6.11 5.51 -3.57
N GLY A 32 -6.39 6.80 -3.78
CA GLY A 32 -5.75 7.60 -4.82
C GLY A 32 -4.25 7.79 -4.64
N ALA A 33 -3.75 7.67 -3.40
CA ALA A 33 -2.32 7.76 -3.11
C ALA A 33 -1.57 6.45 -3.44
N ILE A 34 -2.25 5.30 -3.50
CA ILE A 34 -1.60 3.99 -3.68
C ILE A 34 -0.83 3.90 -5.02
N PRO A 35 -1.39 4.29 -6.18
CA PRO A 35 -0.65 4.26 -7.44
C PRO A 35 0.59 5.15 -7.43
N ASN A 36 0.48 6.35 -6.85
CA ASN A 36 1.60 7.30 -6.79
C ASN A 36 2.71 6.79 -5.87
N LEU A 37 2.36 6.28 -4.68
CA LEU A 37 3.31 5.65 -3.76
C LEU A 37 3.98 4.42 -4.36
N LYS A 38 3.25 3.64 -5.16
CA LYS A 38 3.79 2.49 -5.88
C LYS A 38 4.79 2.93 -6.95
N ASN A 39 4.44 3.95 -7.73
CA ASN A 39 5.32 4.51 -8.76
C ASN A 39 6.58 5.16 -8.13
N ALA A 40 6.45 5.69 -6.91
CA ALA A 40 7.57 6.19 -6.11
C ALA A 40 8.45 5.09 -5.51
N GLY A 41 8.09 3.81 -5.65
CA GLY A 41 8.86 2.70 -5.08
C GLY A 41 8.71 2.53 -3.57
N LEU A 42 7.75 3.22 -2.95
CA LEU A 42 7.56 3.23 -1.49
C LEU A 42 6.63 2.11 -1.02
N VAL A 43 5.72 1.64 -1.86
CA VAL A 43 4.78 0.57 -1.51
C VAL A 43 4.70 -0.47 -2.62
N LYS A 44 4.45 -1.73 -2.24
CA LYS A 44 4.10 -2.78 -3.20
C LYS A 44 2.64 -3.16 -3.07
N THR A 45 2.03 -3.50 -4.21
CA THR A 45 0.66 -4.01 -4.31
C THR A 45 0.68 -5.41 -4.90
N TYR A 46 -0.03 -6.37 -4.31
CA TYR A 46 -0.13 -7.74 -4.84
C TYR A 46 -1.50 -8.33 -4.53
N LYS A 47 -1.84 -9.42 -5.23
CA LYS A 47 -3.12 -10.11 -5.03
C LYS A 47 -2.88 -11.50 -4.44
N ARG A 48 -3.50 -11.79 -3.30
CA ARG A 48 -3.49 -13.14 -2.70
C ARG A 48 -4.90 -13.52 -2.21
N PRO A 49 -5.23 -14.82 -2.16
CA PRO A 49 -6.42 -15.26 -1.43
C PRO A 49 -6.23 -14.97 0.07
N THR A 50 -7.32 -14.63 0.75
CA THR A 50 -7.29 -14.34 2.20
C THR A 50 -7.24 -15.63 3.03
N THR A 51 -7.80 -16.71 2.49
CA THR A 51 -7.78 -18.05 3.07
C THR A 51 -7.48 -19.07 1.97
N PRO A 52 -6.95 -20.27 2.29
CA PRO A 52 -6.61 -21.28 1.28
C PRO A 52 -7.75 -21.68 0.34
N TRP A 53 -9.00 -21.62 0.84
CA TRP A 53 -10.20 -21.99 0.08
C TRP A 53 -10.92 -20.79 -0.57
N ALA A 54 -10.36 -19.58 -0.47
CA ALA A 54 -10.98 -18.40 -1.06
C ALA A 54 -10.84 -18.41 -2.60
N LEU A 55 -11.97 -18.49 -3.30
CA LEU A 55 -12.04 -18.40 -4.77
C LEU A 55 -11.57 -17.03 -5.30
N LYS A 56 -11.82 -15.95 -4.56
CA LYS A 56 -11.49 -14.58 -4.97
C LYS A 56 -10.21 -14.09 -4.30
N LYS A 57 -9.25 -13.68 -5.12
CA LYS A 57 -8.04 -12.97 -4.66
C LYS A 57 -8.40 -11.54 -4.27
N LYS A 58 -7.84 -11.05 -3.17
CA LYS A 58 -7.95 -9.65 -2.75
C LYS A 58 -6.62 -8.94 -2.96
N THR A 59 -6.68 -7.61 -3.13
CA THR A 59 -5.49 -6.77 -3.27
C THR A 59 -4.98 -6.36 -1.89
N PHE A 60 -3.70 -6.57 -1.68
CA PHE A 60 -2.95 -6.16 -0.51
C PHE A 60 -1.95 -5.08 -0.89
N VAL A 61 -1.66 -4.24 0.10
CA VAL A 61 -0.67 -3.17 0.07
C VAL A 61 0.27 -3.40 1.25
N GLN A 62 1.57 -3.26 0.98
CA GLN A 62 2.62 -3.35 1.98
C GLN A 62 3.61 -2.20 1.73
N ALA A 63 4.00 -1.50 2.80
CA ALA A 63 5.10 -0.55 2.72
C ALA A 63 6.41 -1.29 2.43
N LEU A 64 7.18 -0.77 1.49
CA LEU A 64 8.58 -1.12 1.35
C LEU A 64 9.33 -0.20 2.31
N GLU A 65 10.07 -0.79 3.25
CA GLU A 65 11.07 0.00 3.96
C GLU A 65 12.08 0.49 2.92
N GLU A 66 12.43 1.78 2.98
CA GLU A 66 13.64 2.28 2.34
C GLU A 66 14.82 1.55 2.99
N SER A 67 15.08 0.33 2.52
CA SER A 67 16.37 -0.32 2.66
C SER A 67 17.28 0.47 1.73
N ASN A 68 17.82 1.57 2.25
CA ASN A 68 18.83 2.38 1.58
C ASN A 68 19.89 1.46 0.96
N LEU A 69 20.03 1.54 -0.36
CA LEU A 69 21.24 1.23 -1.10
C LEU A 69 21.69 2.54 -1.76
#